data_AF-A0A536TR01-F1
#
_entry.id   AF-A0A536TR01-F1
#
_cell.length_a   1.000
_cell.length_b   1.000
_cell.length_c   1.000
_cell.angle_alpha   90.00
_cell.angle_beta   90.00
_cell.angle_gamma   90.00
#
_symmetry.space_group_name_H-M   'P 1'
#
loop_
_entity.id
_entity.type
_entity.pdbx_description
1 polymer ?
#
loop_
_entity_poly.entity_id
_entity_poly.type
_entity_poly.pdbx_seq_one_letter_code
_entity_poly.pdbx_strand_id
1 'polypeptide(L)'
;SSGSDFNADFNASFTEEQQREGSIEYNYRREPAWQLRSDEGMASRMPGTPVGDNAAMTGTDPATYTRERPGMSAFVLEDGVVYHTYSTYARGLDGLWGMYQWLDRAPKGRNETGVWWRRHDEYDKR
;
A
#
# COMPACT_ATOMS: atom_id res chain seq x y z
N SER A 1 -1.75 8.98 -11.71
CA SER A 1 -0.90 10.18 -11.57
C SER A 1 -1.13 11.07 -12.78
N SER A 2 -1.29 12.38 -12.61
CA SER A 2 -1.41 13.34 -13.72
C SER A 2 -0.08 13.57 -14.45
N GLY A 3 0.70 12.51 -14.65
CA GLY A 3 2.06 12.56 -15.21
C GLY A 3 3.14 13.05 -14.25
N SER A 4 2.82 13.30 -12.97
CA SER A 4 3.80 13.72 -11.97
C SER A 4 4.52 12.56 -11.30
N ASP A 5 5.74 12.81 -10.86
CA ASP A 5 6.58 11.97 -10.00
C ASP A 5 6.29 12.13 -8.50
N PHE A 6 5.28 12.93 -8.12
CA PHE A 6 4.86 13.15 -6.73
C PHE A 6 4.88 11.89 -5.85
N ASN A 7 4.31 10.76 -6.29
CA ASN A 7 4.33 9.53 -5.47
C ASN A 7 5.75 8.99 -5.26
N ALA A 8 6.65 9.13 -6.23
CA ALA A 8 8.06 8.74 -6.10
C ALA A 8 8.81 9.69 -5.16
N ASP A 9 8.58 11.01 -5.27
CA ASP A 9 9.20 12.03 -4.39
C ASP A 9 8.86 11.84 -2.91
N PHE A 10 7.71 11.24 -2.62
CA PHE A 10 7.21 10.99 -1.27
C PHE A 10 7.14 9.51 -0.90
N ASN A 11 8.03 8.69 -1.49
CA ASN A 11 8.26 7.29 -1.09
C ASN A 11 7.00 6.40 -1.11
N ALA A 12 6.09 6.65 -2.06
CA ALA A 12 4.86 5.88 -2.26
C ALA A 12 4.83 5.12 -3.60
N SER A 13 5.76 5.41 -4.52
CA SER A 13 5.94 4.70 -5.79
C SER A 13 7.42 4.40 -6.02
N PHE A 14 7.73 3.23 -6.56
CA PHE A 14 9.09 2.74 -6.75
C PHE A 14 9.32 2.19 -8.14
N THR A 15 10.54 2.33 -8.66
CA THR A 15 10.93 1.76 -9.94
C THR A 15 11.21 0.26 -9.83
N GLU A 16 11.18 -0.44 -10.96
CA GLU A 16 11.59 -1.84 -11.04
C GLU A 16 13.06 -2.03 -10.62
N GLU A 17 13.92 -1.10 -10.99
CA GLU A 17 15.34 -1.09 -10.61
C GLU A 17 15.50 -0.96 -9.09
N GLN A 18 14.80 -0.02 -8.45
CA GLN A 18 14.83 0.15 -6.99
C GLN A 18 14.37 -1.12 -6.27
N GLN A 19 13.30 -1.74 -6.77
CA GLN A 19 12.78 -3.00 -6.26
C GLN A 19 13.80 -4.14 -6.42
N ARG A 20 14.44 -4.26 -7.59
CA ARG A 20 15.43 -5.31 -7.90
C ARG A 20 16.70 -5.16 -7.06
N GLU A 21 17.12 -3.93 -6.78
CA GLU A 21 18.41 -3.64 -6.13
C GLU A 21 18.30 -3.51 -4.61
N GLY A 22 17.08 -3.44 -4.06
CA GLY A 22 16.89 -3.28 -2.61
C GLY A 22 17.22 -1.88 -2.13
N SER A 23 16.94 -0.89 -2.97
CA SER A 23 17.13 0.53 -2.66
C SER A 23 15.81 1.25 -2.35
N ILE A 24 14.70 0.51 -2.21
CA ILE A 24 13.43 1.03 -1.73
C ILE A 24 13.59 1.51 -0.28
N GLU A 25 13.35 2.80 -0.06
CA GLU A 25 13.17 3.40 1.26
C GLU A 25 11.66 3.56 1.50
N TYR A 26 11.10 2.78 2.42
CA TYR A 26 9.67 2.80 2.73
C TYR A 26 9.45 2.55 4.22
N ASN A 27 8.55 3.32 4.84
CA ASN A 27 8.28 3.23 6.28
C ASN A 27 9.55 3.40 7.14
N TYR A 28 10.35 4.44 6.83
CA TYR A 28 11.58 4.85 7.54
C TYR A 28 12.68 3.79 7.59
N ARG A 29 12.66 2.85 6.66
CA ARG A 29 13.66 1.79 6.55
C ARG A 29 13.92 1.45 5.09
N ARG A 30 15.13 0.96 4.86
CA ARG A 30 15.52 0.34 3.60
C ARG A 30 15.02 -1.09 3.55
N GLU A 31 14.31 -1.42 2.48
CA GLU A 31 13.86 -2.78 2.22
C GLU A 31 14.96 -3.56 1.48
N PRO A 32 15.12 -4.88 1.75
CA PRO A 32 16.03 -5.71 0.98
C PRO A 32 15.56 -5.84 -0.48
N ALA A 33 16.48 -6.23 -1.35
CA ALA A 33 16.18 -6.52 -2.75
C ALA A 33 15.02 -7.51 -2.87
N TRP A 34 14.12 -7.23 -3.81
CA TRP A 34 12.97 -8.07 -4.03
C TRP A 34 13.40 -9.45 -4.52
N GLN A 35 13.11 -10.48 -3.73
CA GLN A 35 13.39 -11.86 -4.07
C GLN A 35 12.08 -12.59 -4.32
N LEU A 36 11.93 -13.12 -5.54
CA LEU A 36 10.80 -13.98 -5.89
C LEU A 36 10.81 -15.30 -5.08
N ARG A 37 11.97 -15.73 -4.57
CA ARG A 37 12.20 -17.02 -3.90
C ARG A 37 12.89 -16.85 -2.55
N SER A 38 12.31 -16.07 -1.65
CA SER A 38 12.58 -16.23 -0.22
C SER A 38 11.45 -17.04 0.41
N ASP A 39 11.78 -17.90 1.37
CA ASP A 39 10.84 -18.81 2.02
C ASP A 39 9.66 -18.05 2.69
N GLU A 40 9.89 -16.80 3.12
CA GLU A 40 8.88 -15.88 3.64
C GLU A 40 8.17 -15.04 2.53
N GLY A 41 8.84 -14.83 1.40
CA GLY A 41 8.38 -13.96 0.31
C GLY A 41 7.44 -14.64 -0.69
N MET A 42 7.58 -15.95 -0.91
CA MET A 42 6.65 -16.75 -1.73
C MET A 42 5.29 -16.90 -1.04
N ALA A 43 5.29 -17.22 0.26
CA ALA A 43 4.07 -17.55 1.00
C ALA A 43 3.14 -16.36 1.26
N SER A 44 3.61 -15.12 1.13
CA SER A 44 2.82 -13.90 1.35
C SER A 44 2.30 -13.24 0.07
N ARG A 45 2.63 -13.79 -1.12
CA ARG A 45 2.45 -13.10 -2.42
C ARG A 45 1.87 -13.98 -3.54
N MET A 46 1.49 -15.22 -3.23
CA MET A 46 0.78 -16.14 -4.15
C MET A 46 -0.73 -15.89 -4.15
N PRO A 47 -1.50 -16.41 -5.13
CA PRO A 47 -2.96 -16.49 -5.00
C PRO A 47 -3.37 -17.14 -3.68
N GLY A 48 -4.36 -16.59 -2.99
CA GLY A 48 -4.77 -16.99 -1.65
C GLY A 48 -3.99 -16.30 -0.52
N THR A 49 -3.23 -15.26 -0.83
CA THR A 49 -2.53 -14.41 0.15
C THR A 49 -2.98 -12.96 -0.01
N PRO A 50 -2.92 -12.12 1.04
CA PRO A 50 -3.38 -10.74 0.93
C PRO A 50 -2.73 -9.95 -0.21
N VAL A 51 -1.42 -10.10 -0.45
CA VAL A 51 -0.74 -9.38 -1.54
C VAL A 51 -1.12 -9.95 -2.90
N GLY A 52 -1.17 -11.28 -3.05
CA GLY A 52 -1.51 -11.92 -4.32
C GLY A 52 -2.96 -11.64 -4.74
N ASP A 53 -3.89 -11.73 -3.79
CA ASP A 53 -5.32 -11.49 -4.04
C ASP A 53 -5.56 -10.01 -4.38
N ASN A 54 -4.93 -9.09 -3.63
CA ASN A 54 -5.03 -7.65 -3.94
C ASN A 54 -4.44 -7.30 -5.30
N ALA A 55 -3.28 -7.86 -5.66
CA ALA A 55 -2.66 -7.66 -6.97
C ALA A 55 -3.62 -8.13 -8.08
N ALA A 56 -4.18 -9.33 -7.95
CA ALA A 56 -5.14 -9.89 -8.90
C ALA A 56 -6.41 -9.03 -9.03
N MET A 57 -6.99 -8.56 -7.92
CA MET A 57 -8.16 -7.67 -7.94
C MET A 57 -7.88 -6.34 -8.66
N THR A 58 -6.64 -5.85 -8.61
CA THR A 58 -6.21 -4.66 -9.36
C THR A 58 -5.80 -4.94 -10.80
N GLY A 59 -5.79 -6.20 -11.23
CA GLY A 59 -5.41 -6.60 -12.59
C GLY A 59 -3.91 -6.56 -12.86
N THR A 60 -3.07 -6.71 -11.82
CA THR A 60 -1.60 -6.66 -11.94
C THR A 60 -0.94 -7.81 -11.19
N ASP A 61 0.36 -8.00 -11.39
CA ASP A 61 1.15 -9.02 -10.69
C ASP A 61 1.67 -8.51 -9.33
N PRO A 62 2.06 -9.40 -8.39
CA PRO A 62 2.53 -9.00 -7.07
C PRO A 62 3.76 -8.08 -7.06
N ALA A 63 4.68 -8.21 -8.02
CA ALA A 63 5.86 -7.35 -8.09
C ALA A 63 5.44 -5.94 -8.49
N THR A 64 4.58 -5.80 -9.50
CA THR A 64 4.02 -4.51 -9.89
C THR A 64 3.15 -3.90 -8.80
N TYR A 65 2.26 -4.68 -8.17
CA TYR A 65 1.39 -4.23 -7.08
C TYR A 65 2.17 -3.63 -5.91
N THR A 66 3.33 -4.21 -5.57
CA THR A 66 4.14 -3.76 -4.42
C THR A 66 5.11 -2.63 -4.74
N ARG A 67 5.16 -2.15 -5.97
CA ARG A 67 5.86 -0.90 -6.31
C ARG A 67 5.02 0.34 -5.99
N GLU A 68 3.70 0.21 -5.87
CA GLU A 68 2.82 1.25 -5.35
C GLU A 68 2.47 0.93 -3.89
N ARG A 69 2.75 1.87 -2.98
CA ARG A 69 2.55 1.68 -1.54
C ARG A 69 1.66 2.76 -0.95
N PRO A 70 0.88 2.42 0.09
CA PRO A 70 0.04 3.40 0.73
C PRO A 70 0.90 4.36 1.55
N GLY A 71 0.65 5.67 1.38
CA GLY A 71 1.32 6.74 2.10
C GLY A 71 0.41 7.95 2.22
N MET A 72 0.62 8.74 3.27
CA MET A 72 -0.02 10.05 3.43
C MET A 72 1.05 11.06 3.83
N SER A 73 1.06 12.19 3.14
CA SER A 73 1.93 13.34 3.44
C SER A 73 1.08 14.57 3.76
N ALA A 74 1.58 15.42 4.65
CA ALA A 74 0.98 16.71 4.96
C ALA A 74 1.94 17.86 4.62
N PHE A 75 1.39 18.89 4.00
CA PHE A 75 2.14 20.05 3.52
C PHE A 75 1.55 21.34 4.07
N VAL A 76 2.41 22.32 4.34
CA VAL A 76 2.02 23.69 4.71
C VAL A 76 2.56 24.65 3.65
N LEU A 77 1.74 25.60 3.22
CA LEU A 77 2.15 26.71 2.37
C LEU A 77 2.25 27.97 3.23
N GLU A 78 3.46 28.51 3.39
CA GLU A 78 3.74 29.69 4.20
C GLU A 78 4.72 30.60 3.43
N ASP A 79 4.39 31.88 3.29
CA ASP A 79 5.17 32.88 2.55
C ASP A 79 5.59 32.45 1.13
N GLY A 80 4.73 31.69 0.45
CA GLY A 80 4.97 31.16 -0.90
C GLY A 80 5.88 29.92 -0.95
N VAL A 81 6.30 29.39 0.20
CA VAL A 81 7.12 28.18 0.32
C VAL A 81 6.25 27.01 0.79
N VAL A 82 6.40 25.85 0.14
CA VAL A 82 5.74 24.60 0.52
C VAL A 82 6.67 23.77 1.40
N TYR A 83 6.23 23.47 2.62
CA TYR A 83 6.94 22.63 3.59
C TYR A 83 6.28 21.26 3.69
N HIS A 84 7.08 20.20 3.60
CA HIS A 84 6.63 18.85 3.92
C HIS A 84 6.78 18.62 5.43
N THR A 85 5.64 18.57 6.13
CA THR A 85 5.62 18.64 7.60
C THR A 85 5.42 17.29 8.26
N TYR A 86 4.89 16.32 7.53
CA TYR A 86 4.59 15.00 8.06
C TYR A 86 4.45 13.99 6.92
N SER A 87 4.88 12.75 7.18
CA SER A 87 4.49 11.59 6.38
C SER A 87 4.20 10.41 7.29
N THR A 88 3.32 9.52 6.83
CA THR A 88 3.09 8.22 7.44
C THR A 88 2.83 7.15 6.38
N TYR A 89 3.19 5.91 6.72
CA TYR A 89 3.20 4.78 5.79
C TYR A 89 2.67 3.53 6.49
N ALA A 90 2.31 2.52 5.70
CA ALA A 90 1.88 1.22 6.21
C ALA A 90 0.82 1.35 7.33
N ARG A 91 1.10 0.78 8.51
CA ARG A 91 0.20 0.79 9.69
C ARG A 91 -0.08 2.19 10.25
N GLY A 92 0.74 3.18 9.92
CA GLY A 92 0.49 4.57 10.31
C GLY A 92 -0.77 5.16 9.68
N LEU A 93 -1.32 4.51 8.65
CA LEU A 93 -2.58 4.88 8.00
C LEU A 93 -3.82 4.25 8.67
N ASP A 94 -3.65 3.29 9.58
CA ASP A 94 -4.76 2.60 10.25
C ASP A 94 -5.68 3.59 11.00
N GLY A 95 -5.13 4.72 11.47
CA GLY A 95 -5.90 5.79 12.12
C GLY A 95 -6.73 6.65 11.17
N LEU A 96 -6.37 6.70 9.89
CA LEU A 96 -7.13 7.40 8.84
C LEU A 96 -8.25 6.49 8.29
N TRP A 97 -7.99 5.18 8.24
CA TRP A 97 -8.95 4.20 7.79
C TRP A 97 -9.81 3.68 8.94
N GLY A 98 -10.76 4.51 9.38
CA GLY A 98 -11.54 4.29 10.59
C GLY A 98 -12.53 3.12 10.55
N MET A 99 -12.77 2.48 9.39
CA MET A 99 -13.83 1.46 9.26
C MET A 99 -13.58 0.24 10.15
N TYR A 100 -12.33 -0.24 10.23
CA TYR A 100 -12.00 -1.37 11.11
C TYR A 100 -12.28 -1.10 12.57
N GLN A 101 -12.05 0.12 13.04
CA GLN A 101 -12.33 0.50 14.42
C GLN A 101 -13.83 0.39 14.73
N TRP A 102 -14.70 0.71 13.77
CA TRP A 102 -16.13 0.52 13.92
C TRP A 102 -16.53 -0.95 13.89
N LEU A 103 -15.98 -1.73 12.95
CA LEU A 103 -16.26 -3.16 12.84
C LEU A 103 -15.79 -3.96 14.07
N ASP A 104 -14.67 -3.58 14.69
CA ASP A 104 -14.15 -4.19 15.92
C ASP A 104 -15.12 -4.08 17.11
N ARG A 105 -16.06 -3.13 17.07
CA ARG A 105 -17.10 -2.94 18.10
C ARG A 105 -18.38 -3.71 17.82
N ALA A 106 -18.54 -4.29 16.63
CA ALA A 106 -19.70 -5.11 16.31
C ALA A 106 -19.64 -6.44 17.09
N PRO A 107 -20.80 -7.08 17.40
CA PRO A 107 -20.81 -8.35 18.14
C PRO A 107 -20.01 -9.49 17.51
N LYS A 108 -19.78 -9.47 16.19
CA LYS A 108 -18.95 -10.46 15.47
C LYS A 108 -17.53 -9.94 15.16
N GLY A 109 -17.15 -8.78 15.69
CA GLY A 109 -15.96 -8.05 15.26
C GLY A 109 -15.97 -7.82 13.75
N ARG A 110 -14.79 -7.90 13.13
CA ARG A 110 -14.65 -7.75 11.66
C ARG A 110 -15.30 -8.89 10.86
N ASN A 111 -15.49 -10.07 11.46
CA ASN A 111 -16.07 -11.25 10.82
C ASN A 111 -15.45 -11.57 9.43
N GLU A 112 -14.13 -11.40 9.30
CA GLU A 112 -13.39 -11.55 8.04
C GLU A 112 -12.99 -13.01 7.80
N THR A 113 -13.23 -13.51 6.59
CA THR A 113 -12.73 -14.81 6.10
C THR A 113 -11.71 -14.65 4.97
N GLY A 114 -11.27 -13.42 4.70
CA GLY A 114 -10.42 -13.05 3.57
C GLY A 114 -10.68 -11.60 3.14
N VAL A 115 -10.14 -11.21 1.99
CA VAL A 115 -10.39 -9.89 1.40
C VAL A 115 -11.84 -9.82 0.90
N TRP A 116 -12.65 -8.97 1.53
CA TRP A 116 -14.11 -8.91 1.29
C TRP A 116 -14.56 -7.63 0.58
N TRP A 117 -13.74 -6.58 0.62
CA TRP A 117 -14.03 -5.32 -0.07
C TRP A 117 -13.76 -5.46 -1.56
N ARG A 118 -14.58 -4.77 -2.35
CA ARG A 118 -14.46 -4.68 -3.81
C ARG A 118 -14.03 -3.28 -4.20
N ARG A 119 -13.62 -3.11 -5.45
CA ARG A 119 -13.45 -1.76 -6.02
C ARG A 119 -14.81 -1.06 -6.05
N HIS A 120 -14.78 0.26 -5.95
CA HIS A 120 -16.00 1.08 -5.85
C HIS A 120 -17.03 0.77 -6.95
N ASP A 121 -16.58 0.49 -8.18
CA ASP A 121 -17.40 0.19 -9.35
C ASP A 121 -17.83 -1.29 -9.48
N GLU A 122 -17.47 -2.15 -8.51
CA GLU A 122 -17.74 -3.59 -8.56
C GLU A 122 -18.84 -4.04 -7.60
N TYR A 123 -19.37 -3.15 -6.76
CA TYR A 123 -20.42 -3.49 -5.80
C TYR A 123 -21.77 -3.79 -6.47
N ASP A 124 -22.04 -3.22 -7.64
CA ASP A 124 -23.30 -3.42 -8.38
C ASP A 124 -23.30 -4.66 -9.29
N LYS A 125 -22.15 -5.34 -9.46
CA LYS A 125 -21.97 -6.47 -10.40
C LYS A 125 -22.44 -7.82 -9.82
N ARG A 126 -23.60 -7.83 -9.14
CA ARG A 126 -24.17 -9.04 -8.53
C ARG A 126 -24.80 -9.99 -9.54
#